data_AF-A0A9E5E062-F1
#
_entry.id   AF-A0A9E5E062-F1
#
_cell.length_a   1.000
_cell.length_b   1.000
_cell.length_c   1.000
_cell.angle_alpha   90.00
_cell.angle_beta   90.00
_cell.angle_gamma   90.00
#
_symmetry.space_group_name_H-M   'P 1'
#
loop_
_entity.id
_entity.type
_entity.pdbx_description
1 polymer ?
#
loop_
_entity_poly.entity_id
_entity_poly.type
_entity_poly.pdbx_seq_one_letter_code
_entity_poly.pdbx_strand_id
1 'polypeptide(L)'
;MNNEVYHDGKKYISTKSAALRFGYAHDYVGQLCRSGKVDAKMVGRSWYVSEIAIRNYKSIQLPVSFNLPQNRPLSTKDFPVKYLLDSKPLTPVLATRDWEVEPQKVPSVTVQKIDSVSKRDTPIISPFLKEFAEKTLALAISTSLVISLFTANDINYGGKIHDQLVRGTTTMVKDLQEGAH
;
A
#
# COMPACT_ATOMS: atom_id res chain seq x y z
N MET A 1 -8.25 21.93 -11.35
CA MET A 1 -7.94 20.52 -11.03
C MET A 1 -8.56 20.18 -9.70
N ASN A 2 -9.27 19.06 -9.61
CA ASN A 2 -9.80 18.61 -8.32
C ASN A 2 -8.62 18.25 -7.41
N ASN A 3 -8.55 18.94 -6.27
CA ASN A 3 -7.46 18.76 -5.30
C ASN A 3 -7.63 17.48 -4.48
N GLU A 4 -8.80 16.86 -4.52
CA GLU A 4 -9.18 15.76 -3.64
C GLU A 4 -9.86 14.67 -4.47
N VAL A 5 -9.59 13.41 -4.12
CA VAL A 5 -10.17 12.21 -4.72
C VAL A 5 -10.52 11.25 -3.59
N TYR A 6 -11.69 10.62 -3.68
CA TYR A 6 -12.09 9.56 -2.75
C TYR A 6 -11.88 8.21 -3.40
N HIS A 7 -11.19 7.31 -2.69
CA HIS A 7 -10.97 5.94 -3.14
C HIS A 7 -11.05 5.01 -1.92
N ASP A 8 -11.84 3.95 -2.02
CA ASP A 8 -12.02 2.99 -0.93
C ASP A 8 -12.46 3.64 0.40
N GLY A 9 -13.37 4.61 0.31
CA GLY A 9 -13.85 5.41 1.46
C GLY A 9 -12.80 6.34 2.08
N LYS A 10 -11.56 6.36 1.59
CA LYS A 10 -10.47 7.20 2.08
C LYS A 10 -10.30 8.45 1.23
N LYS A 11 -9.96 9.55 1.90
CA LYS A 11 -9.68 10.84 1.27
C LYS A 11 -8.22 10.91 0.83
N TYR A 12 -8.01 11.12 -0.46
CA TYR A 12 -6.71 11.38 -1.05
C TYR A 12 -6.65 12.83 -1.54
N ILE A 13 -5.51 13.47 -1.34
CA ILE A 13 -5.25 14.85 -1.74
C ILE A 13 -4.12 14.88 -2.77
N SER A 14 -4.13 15.87 -3.66
CA SER A 14 -3.06 16.03 -4.64
C SER A 14 -1.71 16.25 -3.93
N THR A 15 -0.60 15.81 -4.55
CA THR A 15 0.75 16.06 -4.03
C THR A 15 1.01 17.55 -3.76
N LYS A 16 0.46 18.44 -4.60
CA LYS A 16 0.57 19.90 -4.43
C LYS A 16 -0.15 20.38 -3.17
N SER A 17 -1.37 19.91 -2.94
CA SER A 17 -2.13 20.24 -1.73
C SER A 17 -1.49 19.67 -0.47
N ALA A 18 -0.95 18.45 -0.54
CA ALA A 18 -0.24 17.83 0.57
C ALA A 18 1.04 18.59 0.95
N ALA A 19 1.83 18.99 -0.04
CA ALA A 19 3.02 19.81 0.16
C ALA A 19 2.71 21.10 0.92
N LEU A 20 1.67 21.83 0.51
CA LEU A 20 1.22 23.06 1.17
C LEU A 20 0.68 22.82 2.58
N ARG A 21 -0.14 21.78 2.80
CA ARG A 21 -0.72 21.49 4.13
C ARG A 21 0.31 21.00 5.14
N PHE A 22 1.27 20.18 4.71
CA PHE A 22 2.20 19.51 5.63
C PHE A 22 3.59 20.16 5.68
N GLY A 23 3.86 21.16 4.83
CA GLY A 23 5.12 21.89 4.80
C GLY A 23 6.26 21.11 4.13
N TYR A 24 5.93 20.20 3.21
CA TYR A 24 6.91 19.45 2.43
C TYR A 24 7.13 20.10 1.06
N ALA A 25 8.28 19.84 0.44
CA ALA A 25 8.47 20.15 -0.97
C ALA A 25 7.56 19.26 -1.84
N HIS A 26 7.00 19.83 -2.91
CA HIS A 26 6.12 19.10 -3.82
C HIS A 26 6.77 17.84 -4.41
N ASP A 27 8.03 17.94 -4.84
CA ASP A 27 8.79 16.81 -5.36
C ASP A 27 9.02 15.72 -4.29
N TYR A 28 9.30 16.13 -3.05
CA TYR A 28 9.50 15.21 -1.94
C TYR A 28 8.25 14.36 -1.66
N VAL A 29 7.05 14.96 -1.68
CA VAL A 29 5.81 14.19 -1.56
C VAL A 29 5.68 13.16 -2.69
N GLY A 30 6.05 13.53 -3.92
CA GLY A 30 6.09 12.61 -5.06
C GLY A 30 7.09 11.45 -4.87
N GLN A 31 8.26 11.72 -4.30
CA GLN A 31 9.23 10.67 -3.94
C GLN A 31 8.67 9.71 -2.89
N LEU A 32 7.97 10.23 -1.87
CA LEU A 32 7.31 9.40 -0.86
C LEU A 32 6.25 8.47 -1.49
N CYS A 33 5.49 8.97 -2.48
CA CYS A 33 4.51 8.17 -3.19
C CYS A 33 5.16 7.04 -4.00
N ARG A 34 6.21 7.33 -4.78
CA ARG A 34 6.91 6.32 -5.62
C ARG A 34 7.67 5.29 -4.80
N SER A 35 8.18 5.69 -3.63
CA SER A 35 8.89 4.80 -2.72
C SER A 35 7.96 3.94 -1.85
N GLY A 36 6.63 4.13 -1.93
CA GLY A 36 5.66 3.39 -1.13
C GLY A 36 5.70 3.68 0.36
N LYS A 37 6.36 4.77 0.79
CA LYS A 37 6.47 5.18 2.20
C LYS A 37 5.16 5.71 2.78
N VAL A 38 4.26 6.18 1.91
CA VAL A 38 2.94 6.70 2.26
C VAL A 38 1.91 6.09 1.33
N ASP A 39 0.71 5.84 1.84
CA ASP A 39 -0.40 5.35 1.03
C ASP A 39 -0.78 6.39 -0.03
N ALA A 40 -0.64 6.02 -1.30
CA ALA A 40 -0.82 6.91 -2.44
C ALA A 40 -1.39 6.16 -3.65
N LYS A 41 -2.12 6.88 -4.49
CA LYS A 41 -2.79 6.36 -5.69
C LYS A 41 -2.46 7.24 -6.89
N MET A 42 -2.23 6.61 -8.03
CA MET A 42 -2.08 7.31 -9.30
C MET A 42 -3.46 7.40 -9.95
N VAL A 43 -3.92 8.63 -10.23
CA VAL A 43 -5.18 8.90 -10.91
C VAL A 43 -4.87 9.67 -12.18
N GLY A 44 -5.08 9.03 -13.33
CA GLY A 44 -4.62 9.53 -14.62
C GLY A 44 -3.09 9.60 -14.68
N ARG A 45 -2.53 10.82 -14.66
CA ARG A 45 -1.08 11.08 -14.72
C ARG A 45 -0.54 11.73 -13.44
N SER A 46 -1.38 11.91 -12.43
CA SER A 46 -1.04 12.62 -11.20
C SER A 46 -1.10 11.69 -10.00
N TRP A 47 -0.19 11.90 -9.06
CA TRP A 47 -0.18 11.21 -7.77
C TRP A 47 -1.09 11.92 -6.77
N TYR A 48 -1.84 11.12 -6.01
CA TYR A 48 -2.67 11.54 -4.90
C TYR A 48 -2.26 10.75 -3.66
N VAL A 49 -2.07 11.45 -2.54
CA VAL A 49 -1.61 10.86 -1.28
C VAL A 49 -2.73 10.87 -0.25
N SER A 50 -2.84 9.81 0.54
CA SER A 50 -3.78 9.74 1.65
C SER A 50 -3.41 10.79 2.70
N GLU A 51 -4.37 11.62 3.08
CA GLU A 51 -4.16 12.70 4.04
C GLU A 51 -3.74 12.17 5.43
N ILE A 52 -4.27 10.99 5.81
CA ILE A 52 -3.96 10.33 7.08
C ILE A 52 -2.53 9.77 7.04
N ALA A 53 -2.13 9.14 5.92
CA ALA A 53 -0.82 8.52 5.80
C ALA A 53 0.31 9.54 5.90
N ILE A 54 0.20 10.68 5.19
CA ILE A 54 1.24 11.72 5.23
C ILE A 54 1.31 12.43 6.59
N ARG A 55 0.17 12.57 7.29
CA ARG A 55 0.12 13.08 8.66
C ARG A 55 0.87 12.16 9.62
N ASN A 56 0.61 10.86 9.54
CA ASN A 56 1.29 9.86 10.36
C ASN A 56 2.78 9.79 10.05
N TYR A 57 3.16 9.91 8.77
CA TYR A 57 4.57 9.96 8.38
C TYR A 57 5.30 11.15 9.06
N LYS A 58 4.65 12.33 9.12
CA LYS A 58 5.22 13.51 9.76
C LYS A 58 5.37 13.34 11.28
N SER A 59 4.41 12.72 11.96
CA SER A 59 4.51 12.47 13.40
C SER A 59 5.60 11.45 13.73
N ILE A 60 5.76 10.40 12.92
CA ILE A 60 6.82 9.39 13.10
C ILE A 60 8.22 10.01 12.91
N GLN A 61 8.38 10.92 11.95
CA GLN A 61 9.65 11.61 11.69
C GLN A 61 10.06 12.61 12.77
N LEU A 62 9.14 13.02 13.65
CA LEU A 62 9.39 14.03 14.69
C LEU A 62 9.34 13.44 16.12
N PRO A 63 10.30 12.60 16.56
CA PRO A 63 10.46 12.28 17.98
C PRO A 63 11.41 13.24 18.71
N VAL A 64 11.86 14.34 18.10
CA VAL A 64 12.91 15.19 18.70
C VAL A 64 12.58 16.66 18.49
N SER A 65 12.36 17.40 19.59
CA SER A 65 12.55 18.84 19.64
C SER A 65 14.01 19.13 19.32
N PHE A 66 14.31 19.34 18.04
CA PHE A 66 15.63 19.78 17.62
C PHE A 66 15.82 21.18 18.20
N ASN A 67 16.54 21.29 19.32
CA ASN A 67 17.08 22.55 19.78
C ASN A 67 18.12 22.98 18.74
N LEU A 68 17.66 23.64 17.67
CA LEU A 68 18.57 24.39 16.81
C LEU A 68 19.22 25.44 17.72
N PRO A 69 20.55 25.52 17.82
CA PRO A 69 21.14 26.73 18.36
C PRO A 69 20.67 27.89 17.48
N GLN A 70 19.83 28.77 18.03
CA GLN A 70 19.31 29.97 17.34
C GLN A 70 20.45 30.90 16.85
N ASN A 71 21.67 30.70 17.35
CA ASN A 71 22.88 31.40 16.95
C ASN A 71 23.74 30.61 15.95
N ARG A 72 23.16 29.93 14.95
CA ARG A 72 23.95 29.64 13.75
C ARG A 72 24.05 30.95 12.98
N PRO A 73 25.21 31.65 12.96
CA PRO A 73 25.35 32.79 12.07
C PRO A 73 25.05 32.29 10.66
N LEU A 74 24.03 32.87 10.01
CA LEU A 74 23.90 32.79 8.56
C LEU A 74 25.27 33.16 8.02
N SER A 75 25.93 32.20 7.36
CA SER A 75 27.26 32.34 6.78
C SER A 75 27.43 33.76 6.26
N THR A 76 28.01 34.63 7.08
CA THR A 76 28.40 35.96 6.65
C THR A 76 29.33 35.72 5.47
N LYS A 77 29.23 36.56 4.45
CA LYS A 77 29.85 36.40 3.14
C LYS A 77 31.40 36.43 3.16
N ASP A 78 32.00 36.14 4.31
CA ASP A 78 33.41 36.32 4.64
C ASP A 78 34.17 35.00 4.79
N PHE A 79 33.57 33.85 4.47
CA PHE A 79 34.38 32.69 4.16
C PHE A 79 34.93 32.91 2.75
N PRO A 80 36.23 33.20 2.54
CA PRO A 80 36.79 33.07 1.23
C PRO A 80 36.70 31.57 0.91
N VAL A 81 35.65 31.18 0.18
CA VAL A 81 35.66 29.91 -0.54
C VAL A 81 36.82 30.08 -1.51
N LYS A 82 38.01 29.66 -1.08
CA LYS A 82 39.20 29.66 -1.90
C LYS A 82 38.96 28.56 -2.92
N TYR A 83 38.33 28.92 -4.03
CA TYR A 83 38.35 28.10 -5.22
C TYR A 83 39.83 27.94 -5.55
N LEU A 84 40.38 26.76 -5.25
CA LEU A 84 41.59 26.31 -5.91
C LEU A 84 41.23 26.37 -7.39
N LEU A 85 41.93 27.22 -8.15
CA LEU A 85 41.84 27.20 -9.61
C LEU A 85 42.30 25.81 -10.02
N ASP A 86 41.35 24.89 -10.13
CA ASP A 86 41.59 23.55 -10.62
C ASP A 86 41.85 23.73 -12.10
N SER A 87 43.11 23.53 -12.52
CA SER A 87 43.54 23.65 -13.91
C SER A 87 42.97 22.55 -14.81
N LYS A 88 42.07 21.72 -14.27
CA LYS A 88 41.28 20.76 -15.04
C LYS A 88 40.38 21.52 -16.02
N PRO A 89 40.32 21.09 -17.28
CA PRO A 89 39.44 21.72 -18.26
C PRO A 89 37.98 21.63 -17.76
N LEU A 90 37.24 22.74 -17.88
CA LEU A 90 35.82 22.84 -17.47
C LEU A 90 34.92 21.83 -18.19
N THR A 91 35.40 21.28 -19.31
CA THR A 91 34.77 20.22 -20.06
C THR A 91 35.69 19.00 -20.11
N PRO A 92 35.17 17.78 -19.87
CA PRO A 92 35.93 16.61 -20.24
C PRO A 92 36.18 16.66 -21.74
N VAL A 93 37.43 16.52 -22.16
CA VAL A 93 37.74 16.28 -23.57
C VAL A 93 37.09 14.96 -23.92
N LEU A 94 36.01 15.01 -24.69
CA LEU A 94 35.40 13.82 -25.26
C LEU A 94 36.46 13.22 -26.17
N ALA A 95 37.07 12.11 -25.74
CA ALA A 95 37.79 11.28 -26.68
C ALA A 95 36.78 10.93 -27.78
N THR A 96 37.02 11.41 -29.00
CA THR A 96 36.35 10.86 -30.18
C THR A 96 36.66 9.38 -30.13
N ARG A 97 35.66 8.57 -29.77
CA ARG A 97 35.75 7.15 -30.00
C ARG A 97 35.76 7.01 -31.50
N ASP A 98 36.95 6.90 -32.08
CA ASP A 98 37.14 6.36 -33.41
C ASP A 98 36.75 4.88 -33.30
N TRP A 99 35.44 4.63 -33.32
CA TRP A 99 34.89 3.30 -33.44
C TRP A 99 35.17 2.85 -34.89
N GLU A 100 36.43 2.52 -35.17
CA GLU A 100 36.80 1.78 -36.37
C GLU A 100 36.14 0.41 -36.22
N VAL A 101 34.94 0.26 -36.79
CA VAL A 101 34.29 -1.05 -36.86
C VAL A 101 35.03 -1.85 -37.89
N GLU A 102 35.95 -2.70 -37.43
CA GLU A 102 36.27 -3.88 -38.22
C GLU A 102 34.96 -4.64 -38.44
N PRO A 103 34.55 -4.87 -39.70
CA PRO A 103 33.32 -5.60 -39.98
C PRO A 103 33.49 -7.03 -39.47
N GLN A 104 32.90 -7.31 -38.31
CA GLN A 104 32.83 -8.67 -37.80
C GLN A 104 32.02 -9.50 -38.80
N LYS A 105 32.68 -10.51 -39.38
CA LYS A 105 32.08 -11.48 -40.29
C LYS A 105 31.03 -12.29 -39.52
N VAL A 106 29.79 -11.83 -39.56
CA VAL A 106 28.63 -12.49 -38.95
C VAL A 106 28.51 -13.93 -39.49
N PRO A 107 28.63 -14.97 -38.65
CA PRO A 107 28.34 -16.32 -39.09
C PRO A 107 26.85 -16.46 -39.36
N SER A 108 26.51 -16.99 -40.54
CA SER A 108 25.13 -17.24 -40.95
C SER A 108 24.42 -18.17 -39.96
N VAL A 109 23.31 -17.66 -39.42
CA VAL A 109 22.43 -18.35 -38.48
C VAL A 109 21.84 -19.59 -39.14
N THR A 110 22.09 -20.78 -38.56
CA THR A 110 21.28 -21.97 -38.86
C THR A 110 20.14 -22.02 -37.84
N VAL A 111 18.94 -21.67 -38.30
CA VAL A 111 17.70 -21.74 -37.50
C VAL A 111 17.36 -23.22 -37.26
N GLN A 112 17.49 -23.69 -36.03
CA GLN A 112 16.90 -24.98 -35.65
C GLN A 112 15.43 -24.77 -35.27
N LYS A 113 14.58 -25.57 -35.91
CA LYS A 113 13.13 -25.63 -35.72
C LYS A 113 12.83 -26.20 -34.33
N ILE A 114 12.21 -25.41 -33.46
CA ILE A 114 11.76 -25.88 -32.16
C ILE A 114 10.31 -26.32 -32.32
N ASP A 115 10.11 -27.63 -32.40
CA ASP A 115 8.79 -28.25 -32.41
C ASP A 115 8.13 -28.17 -31.01
N SER A 116 6.89 -27.66 -31.01
CA SER A 116 5.74 -27.99 -30.14
C SER A 116 5.85 -28.15 -28.61
N VAL A 117 5.05 -27.31 -27.91
CA VAL A 117 4.05 -27.67 -26.88
C VAL A 117 4.52 -28.25 -25.53
N SER A 118 4.21 -27.53 -24.44
CA SER A 118 3.80 -28.17 -23.17
C SER A 118 2.95 -27.22 -22.31
N LYS A 119 1.63 -27.46 -22.29
CA LYS A 119 0.70 -26.98 -21.25
C LYS A 119 1.14 -27.46 -19.87
N ARG A 120 1.07 -26.60 -18.84
CA ARG A 120 0.74 -27.00 -17.46
C ARG A 120 0.02 -25.86 -16.74
N ASP A 121 -1.23 -26.11 -16.42
CA ASP A 121 -2.02 -25.37 -15.44
C ASP A 121 -1.53 -25.69 -14.02
N THR A 122 -1.27 -24.68 -13.20
CA THR A 122 -1.58 -24.69 -11.75
C THR A 122 -1.68 -23.25 -11.25
N PRO A 123 -2.74 -22.85 -10.52
CA PRO A 123 -2.83 -21.54 -9.91
C PRO A 123 -1.85 -21.44 -8.74
N ILE A 124 -0.98 -20.44 -8.79
CA ILE A 124 -0.06 -20.05 -7.72
C ILE A 124 -0.90 -19.42 -6.61
N ILE A 125 -1.47 -20.25 -5.73
CA ILE A 125 -2.00 -19.78 -4.44
C ILE A 125 -0.78 -19.58 -3.55
N SER A 126 -0.42 -18.32 -3.34
CA SER A 126 0.72 -17.96 -2.51
C SER A 126 0.54 -18.45 -1.07
N PRO A 127 1.62 -18.85 -0.37
CA PRO A 127 1.57 -19.35 1.02
C PRO A 127 0.98 -18.33 2.02
N PHE A 128 0.87 -17.07 1.62
CA PHE A 128 0.27 -15.97 2.37
C PHE A 128 -1.21 -16.22 2.71
N LEU A 129 -1.98 -16.86 1.83
CA LEU A 129 -3.43 -17.07 2.05
C LEU A 129 -3.74 -18.14 3.11
N LYS A 130 -2.79 -19.05 3.40
CA LYS A 130 -2.97 -20.04 4.46
C LYS A 130 -2.82 -19.43 5.86
N GLU A 131 -1.92 -18.46 6.03
CA GLU A 131 -1.66 -17.81 7.32
C GLU A 131 -2.79 -16.87 7.76
N PHE A 132 -3.51 -16.29 6.79
CA PHE A 132 -4.67 -15.43 7.07
C PHE A 132 -5.93 -16.21 7.40
N ALA A 133 -6.13 -17.40 6.80
CA ALA A 133 -7.37 -18.16 6.94
C ALA A 133 -7.72 -18.50 8.40
N GLU A 134 -6.74 -18.95 9.20
CA GLU A 134 -6.97 -19.38 10.57
C GLU A 134 -7.33 -18.19 11.50
N LYS A 135 -6.65 -17.04 11.32
CA LYS A 135 -6.88 -15.85 12.14
C LYS A 135 -8.17 -15.11 11.76
N THR A 136 -8.54 -15.11 10.48
CA THR A 136 -9.79 -14.48 10.02
C THR A 136 -11.04 -15.28 10.40
N LEU A 137 -10.93 -16.60 10.49
CA LEU A 137 -12.05 -17.47 10.85
C LEU A 137 -12.46 -17.27 12.32
N ALA A 138 -11.49 -17.20 13.23
CA ALA A 138 -11.76 -16.89 14.64
C ALA A 138 -12.38 -15.49 14.81
N LEU A 139 -11.87 -14.49 14.09
CA LEU A 139 -12.40 -13.13 14.12
C LEU A 139 -13.85 -13.08 13.58
N ALA A 140 -14.12 -13.76 12.46
CA ALA A 140 -15.45 -13.81 11.84
C ALA A 140 -16.49 -14.53 12.70
N ILE A 141 -16.10 -15.63 13.38
CA ILE A 141 -17.00 -16.32 14.32
C ILE A 141 -17.29 -15.42 15.53
N SER A 142 -16.27 -14.73 16.06
CA SER A 142 -16.46 -13.83 17.21
C SER A 142 -17.38 -12.65 16.90
N THR A 143 -17.22 -12.04 15.72
CA THR A 143 -18.05 -10.90 15.32
C THR A 143 -19.46 -11.35 14.97
N SER A 144 -19.63 -12.53 14.35
CA SER A 144 -20.94 -13.12 14.08
C SER A 144 -21.72 -13.40 15.37
N LEU A 145 -21.05 -13.91 16.42
CA LEU A 145 -21.68 -14.17 17.71
C LEU A 145 -22.12 -12.88 18.43
N VAL A 146 -21.26 -11.85 18.42
CA VAL A 146 -21.59 -10.54 19.01
C VAL A 146 -22.74 -9.87 18.26
N ILE A 147 -22.73 -9.89 16.92
CA ILE A 147 -23.80 -9.33 16.09
C ILE A 147 -25.10 -10.12 16.29
N SER A 148 -25.03 -11.45 16.43
CA SER A 148 -26.20 -12.29 16.66
C SER A 148 -26.81 -12.07 18.06
N LEU A 149 -26.00 -11.89 19.10
CA LEU A 149 -26.48 -11.54 20.44
C LEU A 149 -27.05 -10.13 20.50
N PHE A 150 -26.42 -9.18 19.81
CA PHE A 150 -26.88 -7.79 19.75
C PHE A 150 -28.23 -7.69 19.03
N THR A 151 -28.36 -8.34 17.88
CA THR A 151 -29.63 -8.42 17.15
C THR A 151 -30.69 -9.22 17.91
N ALA A 152 -30.33 -10.30 18.62
CA ALA A 152 -31.26 -11.01 19.51
C ALA A 152 -31.79 -10.13 20.65
N ASN A 153 -30.97 -9.21 21.17
CA ASN A 153 -31.38 -8.27 22.21
C ASN A 153 -32.34 -7.19 21.65
N ASP A 154 -32.14 -6.76 20.40
CA ASP A 154 -33.02 -5.79 19.72
C ASP A 154 -34.37 -6.41 19.28
N ILE A 155 -34.44 -7.73 19.00
CA ILE A 155 -35.70 -8.42 18.64
C ILE A 155 -36.62 -8.61 19.86
N ASN A 156 -36.11 -8.49 21.09
CA ASN A 156 -36.89 -8.70 22.31
C ASN A 156 -37.75 -7.49 22.75
N TYR A 157 -38.03 -6.55 21.84
CA TYR A 157 -39.06 -5.51 22.02
C TYR A 157 -40.39 -5.83 21.31
N GLY A 158 -40.52 -7.00 20.69
CA GLY A 158 -41.76 -7.45 20.06
C GLY A 158 -42.31 -8.70 20.74
N GLY A 159 -43.01 -8.52 21.86
CA GLY A 159 -43.80 -9.60 22.45
C GLY A 159 -44.71 -10.26 21.41
N LYS A 160 -44.92 -11.58 21.56
CA LYS A 160 -45.90 -12.42 20.86
C LYS A 160 -45.41 -13.32 19.71
N ILE A 161 -44.21 -13.89 19.79
CA ILE A 161 -43.82 -15.03 18.92
C ILE A 161 -43.19 -16.23 19.66
N HIS A 162 -43.00 -16.15 20.98
CA HIS A 162 -42.35 -17.21 21.75
C HIS A 162 -43.18 -18.49 21.99
N ASP A 163 -44.49 -18.47 21.70
CA ASP A 163 -45.36 -19.60 22.09
C ASP A 163 -45.49 -20.71 21.03
N GLN A 164 -44.98 -20.50 19.80
CA GLN A 164 -45.04 -21.51 18.73
C GLN A 164 -43.75 -22.31 18.52
N LEU A 165 -42.57 -21.76 18.86
CA LEU A 165 -41.30 -22.47 18.64
C LEU A 165 -40.95 -23.47 19.77
N VAL A 166 -41.44 -23.22 20.99
CA VAL A 166 -41.22 -24.13 22.14
C VAL A 166 -42.13 -25.38 22.06
N ARG A 167 -43.30 -25.28 21.42
CA ARG A 167 -44.21 -26.43 21.23
C ARG A 167 -43.78 -27.39 20.11
N GLY A 168 -42.99 -26.93 19.13
CA GLY A 168 -42.52 -27.79 18.03
C GLY A 168 -41.32 -28.66 18.39
N THR A 169 -40.45 -28.21 19.30
CA THR A 169 -39.22 -28.93 19.67
C THR A 169 -39.44 -29.97 20.75
N THR A 170 -40.48 -29.85 21.58
CA THR A 170 -40.81 -30.85 22.61
C THR A 170 -41.48 -32.11 22.06
N THR A 171 -42.15 -32.03 20.90
CA THR A 171 -42.78 -33.20 20.26
C THR A 171 -41.76 -34.09 19.55
N MET A 172 -40.76 -33.51 18.87
CA MET A 172 -39.76 -34.31 18.15
C MET A 172 -38.77 -35.05 19.06
N VAL A 173 -38.59 -34.60 20.31
CA VAL A 173 -37.75 -35.31 21.29
C VAL A 173 -38.48 -36.52 21.89
N LYS A 174 -39.81 -36.50 21.96
CA LYS A 174 -40.60 -37.65 22.43
C LYS A 174 -40.67 -38.78 21.39
N ASP A 175 -40.84 -38.43 20.11
CA ASP A 175 -40.94 -39.43 19.05
C ASP A 175 -39.60 -40.15 18.76
N LEU A 176 -38.46 -39.54 19.11
CA LEU A 176 -37.14 -40.16 19.00
C LEU A 176 -36.80 -41.09 20.18
N GLN A 177 -37.55 -41.03 21.28
CA GLN A 177 -37.28 -41.83 22.48
C GLN A 177 -38.23 -43.02 22.64
N GLU A 178 -39.39 -43.02 21.96
CA GLU A 178 -40.35 -44.13 21.95
C GLU A 178 -40.19 -45.09 20.74
N GLY A 179 -39.31 -44.78 19.77
CA GLY A 179 -39.03 -45.65 18.62
C GLY A 179 -37.95 -46.73 18.82
N ALA A 180 -37.49 -46.94 20.06
CA ALA A 180 -36.37 -47.83 20.37
C ALA A 180 -36.68 -48.91 21.44
N HIS A 181 -37.93 -49.38 21.50
CA HIS A 181 -38.30 -50.58 22.25
C HIS A 181 -39.32 -51.43 21.50
#